data_AF-A0A1V5ADI6-F1
#
_entry.id   AF-A0A1V5ADI6-F1
#
_cell.length_a   1.000
_cell.length_b   1.000
_cell.length_c   1.000
_cell.angle_alpha   90.00
_cell.angle_beta   90.00
_cell.angle_gamma   90.00
#
_symmetry.space_group_name_H-M   'P 1'
#
loop_
_entity.id
_entity.type
_entity.pdbx_description
1 polymer ?
#
loop_
_entity_poly.entity_id
_entity_poly.type
_entity_poly.pdbx_seq_one_letter_code
_entity_poly.pdbx_strand_id
1 'polypeptide(L)' 'MEEVIVKKIIEGPAFQDSIEIGTPGKGGAIKVYGDFSQPEEFEKRIRDAVSLRKMTADLMEGS' A
#
# COMPACT_ATOMS: atom_id res chain seq x y z
N MET A 1 1.18 17.74 33.92
CA MET A 1 0.87 16.63 33.00
C MET A 1 1.74 16.90 31.78
N GLU A 2 2.81 16.13 31.62
CA GLU A 2 3.81 16.38 30.58
C GLU A 2 3.31 15.73 29.29
N GLU A 3 2.97 16.54 28.28
CA GLU A 3 2.52 16.04 26.98
C GLU A 3 3.73 15.47 26.22
N VAL A 4 3.82 14.13 26.18
CA VAL A 4 4.82 13.44 25.37
C VAL A 4 4.41 13.55 23.90
N ILE A 5 4.95 14.54 23.19
CA ILE A 5 4.77 14.67 21.74
C ILE A 5 5.61 13.60 21.06
N VAL A 6 4.97 12.48 20.70
CA VAL A 6 5.56 11.44 19.87
C VAL A 6 5.72 11.98 18.44
N LYS A 7 6.87 12.58 18.13
CA LYS A 7 7.27 12.86 16.74
C LYS A 7 7.55 11.53 16.06
N LYS A 8 6.55 10.99 15.37
CA LYS A 8 6.71 9.84 14.49
C LYS A 8 7.62 10.27 13.33
N ILE A 9 8.88 9.82 13.35
CA ILE A 9 9.78 9.94 12.21
C ILE A 9 9.25 8.94 11.18
N ILE A 10 8.32 9.39 10.33
CA ILE A 10 7.91 8.62 9.15
C ILE A 10 8.89 9.04 8.06
N GLU A 11 9.81 8.16 7.71
CA GLU A 11 10.65 8.36 6.53
C GLU A 11 9.75 8.22 5.29
N GLY A 12 9.27 9.36 4.79
CA GLY A 12 8.42 9.47 3.62
C GLY A 12 7.10 10.22 3.87
N PRO A 13 6.36 10.57 2.81
CA PRO A 13 5.07 11.22 2.94
C PRO A 13 4.12 10.35 3.76
N ALA A 14 3.49 10.94 4.77
CA ALA A 14 2.37 10.31 5.45
C ALA A 14 1.14 10.35 4.53
N PHE A 15 1.05 9.38 3.62
CA PHE A 15 -0.13 9.20 2.78
C PHE A 15 -1.35 8.91 3.67
N GLN A 16 -2.37 9.75 3.58
CA GLN A 16 -3.61 9.60 4.34
C GLN A 16 -4.62 8.72 3.58
N ASP A 17 -4.54 8.73 2.25
CA ASP A 17 -5.45 7.98 1.40
C ASP A 17 -4.94 6.55 1.16
N SER A 18 -5.89 5.63 0.99
CA SER A 18 -5.56 4.25 0.62
C SER A 18 -6.66 3.59 -0.21
N ILE A 19 -6.26 2.64 -1.03
CA ILE A 19 -7.14 1.70 -1.73
C ILE A 19 -6.74 0.28 -1.34
N GLU A 20 -7.73 -0.54 -1.00
CA GLU A 20 -7.56 -1.98 -0.79
C GLU A 20 -8.08 -2.75 -2.02
N ILE A 21 -7.26 -3.67 -2.52
CA ILE A 21 -7.53 -4.42 -3.75
C ILE A 21 -7.49 -5.92 -3.42
N GLY A 22 -8.56 -6.62 -3.74
CA GLY A 22 -8.71 -8.06 -3.50
C GLY A 22 -9.63 -8.37 -2.31
N THR A 23 -9.61 -9.62 -1.85
CA THR A 23 -10.38 -10.05 -0.68
C THR A 23 -9.48 -10.93 0.17
N PRO A 24 -9.24 -10.60 1.45
CA PRO A 24 -8.32 -11.37 2.31
C PRO A 24 -8.59 -12.89 2.30
N GLY A 25 -9.87 -13.29 2.30
CA GLY A 25 -10.28 -14.70 2.29
C GLY A 25 -10.27 -15.41 0.92
N LYS A 26 -9.85 -14.75 -0.17
CA LYS A 26 -9.86 -15.31 -1.54
C LYS A 26 -8.53 -15.06 -2.27
N GLY A 27 -7.42 -15.47 -1.65
CA GLY A 27 -6.07 -15.27 -2.21
C GLY A 27 -5.42 -13.94 -1.82
N GLY A 28 -5.83 -13.36 -0.69
CA GLY A 28 -5.21 -12.17 -0.10
C GLY A 28 -5.65 -10.84 -0.72
N ALA A 29 -5.34 -9.76 -0.01
CA ALA A 29 -5.57 -8.38 -0.45
C ALA A 29 -4.28 -7.57 -0.30
N ILE A 30 -4.14 -6.54 -1.14
CA ILE A 30 -3.07 -5.53 -1.02
C ILE A 30 -3.68 -4.18 -0.70
N LYS A 31 -3.03 -3.42 0.19
CA LYS A 31 -3.41 -2.05 0.53
C LYS A 31 -2.34 -1.10 0.03
N VAL A 32 -2.74 -0.17 -0.82
CA VAL A 32 -1.85 0.82 -1.44
C VAL A 32 -2.18 2.18 -0.85
N TYR A 33 -1.17 2.83 -0.27
CA TYR A 33 -1.30 4.19 0.26
C TYR A 33 -0.79 5.20 -0.77
N GLY A 34 -1.48 6.34 -0.86
CA GLY A 34 -1.18 7.40 -1.82
C GLY A 34 -1.84 8.73 -1.48
N ASP A 35 -1.87 9.63 -2.45
CA ASP A 35 -2.48 10.96 -2.36
C ASP A 35 -3.50 11.09 -3.49
N PHE A 36 -4.79 11.20 -3.16
CA PHE A 36 -5.84 11.33 -4.17
C PHE A 36 -5.80 12.65 -4.94
N SER A 37 -5.10 13.67 -4.44
CA SER A 37 -4.87 14.92 -5.17
C SER A 37 -3.85 14.78 -6.31
N GLN A 38 -3.07 13.69 -6.32
CA GLN A 38 -2.06 13.37 -7.34
C GLN A 38 -2.41 12.03 -8.02
N PRO A 39 -3.51 11.97 -8.80
CA PRO A 39 -4.06 10.72 -9.31
C PRO A 39 -3.09 9.95 -10.21
N GLU A 40 -2.27 10.62 -11.00
CA GLU A 40 -1.30 9.98 -11.90
C GLU A 40 -0.19 9.25 -11.12
N GLU A 41 0.33 9.87 -10.06
CA GLU A 41 1.33 9.23 -9.19
C GLU A 41 0.73 8.06 -8.41
N PHE A 42 -0.50 8.23 -7.93
CA PHE A 42 -1.19 7.16 -7.21
C PHE A 42 -1.52 6.00 -8.16
N GLU A 43 -1.95 6.27 -9.39
CA GLU A 43 -2.16 5.24 -10.41
C GLU A 43 -0.88 4.42 -10.64
N LYS A 44 0.27 5.07 -10.78
CA LYS A 44 1.56 4.37 -10.92
C LYS A 44 1.83 3.44 -9.74
N ARG A 45 1.62 3.90 -8.50
CA ARG A 45 1.78 3.09 -7.28
C ARG A 45 0.86 1.87 -7.28
N ILE A 46 -0.38 2.04 -7.71
CA ILE A 46 -1.36 0.94 -7.81
C ILE A 46 -0.89 -0.10 -8.83
N ARG A 47 -0.44 0.34 -10.01
CA ARG A 47 0.09 -0.56 -11.05
C ARG A 47 1.29 -1.35 -10.57
N ASP A 48 2.24 -0.66 -9.92
CA ASP A 48 3.44 -1.29 -9.34
C ASP A 48 3.05 -2.34 -8.28
N ALA A 49 2.13 -2.01 -7.37
CA ALA A 49 1.66 -2.92 -6.33
C ALA A 49 0.94 -4.16 -6.88
N VAL A 50 0.11 -4.01 -7.91
CA VAL A 50 -0.57 -5.12 -8.58
C VAL A 50 0.43 -6.05 -9.28
N SER A 51 1.44 -5.48 -9.94
CA SER A 51 2.52 -6.25 -10.59
C SER A 51 3.30 -7.09 -9.57
N LEU A 52 3.69 -6.49 -8.44
CA LEU A 52 4.38 -7.19 -7.35
C LEU A 52 3.52 -8.30 -6.74
N ARG A 53 2.21 -8.06 -6.55
CA ARG A 53 1.28 -9.08 -6.07
C ARG A 53 1.23 -10.27 -7.02
N LYS A 54 1.13 -10.03 -8.32
CA LYS A 54 1.10 -11.09 -9.33
C LYS A 54 2.38 -11.92 -9.29
N MET A 55 3.55 -11.27 -9.35
CA MET A 55 4.85 -11.94 -9.25
C MET A 55 4.95 -12.79 -7.98
N THR A 56 4.48 -12.28 -6.83
CA THR A 56 4.50 -13.03 -5.57
C THR A 56 3.58 -14.24 -5.61
N ALA A 57 2.39 -14.12 -6.21
CA ALA A 57 1.48 -15.25 -6.40
C ALA A 57 2.10 -16.34 -7.30
N ASP A 58 2.72 -15.93 -8.42
CA ASP A 58 3.39 -16.85 -9.35
C ASP A 58 4.53 -17.62 -8.63
N LEU A 59 5.28 -16.97 -7.73
CA LEU A 59 6.31 -17.64 -6.91
C LEU A 59 5.73 -18.67 -5.93
N MET A 60 4.54 -18.42 -5.38
CA MET A 60 3.89 -19.31 -4.42
C MET A 60 3.23 -20.53 -5.08
N GLU A 61 2.71 -20.38 -6.29
CA GLU A 61 2.07 -21.49 -7.04
C GLU A 61 3.10 -22.44 -7.68
N GLY A 62 4.34 -21.99 -7.86
CA GLY A 62 5.45 -22.78 -8.43
C GLY A 62 6.28 -23.60 -7.42
N SER A 63 5.82 -23.77 -6.18
CA SER A 63 6.48 -24.55 -5.11
C SER A 63 5.72 -25.81 -4.73
#